data_AF-A0A1I4DIB5-F1
#
_entry.id   AF-A0A1I4DIB5-F1
#
_cell.length_a   1.000
_cell.length_b   1.000
_cell.length_c   1.000
_cell.angle_alpha   90.00
_cell.angle_beta   90.00
_cell.angle_gamma   90.00
#
_symmetry.space_group_name_H-M   'P 1'
#
loop_
_entity.id
_entity.type
_entity.pdbx_description
1 polymer ?
#
loop_
_entity_poly.entity_id
_entity_poly.type
_entity_poly.pdbx_seq_one_letter_code
_entity_poly.pdbx_strand_id
1 'polypeptide(L)'
;MGRHRTTRTPTGNDHHRTGGARRMSMRIVLIGLGCVLVLGGAPGTVAAGPGGSASAVETATAGRWTHWDRGSEAGTERAARDRHVRTPPGTASPRTARNTATPSPPSPTTGSTPVSPPARTPTPPGGGLLDAPGQRLSGVLAGAAELARRPTSGSAWTAVTAAAADRSGSVDLADQDSTHAARTLAAALVYARTGDAGHRDHVVSVLRQLPGSSLSGARVLSVSRQLAGYVLAADLVGYRDPAFLTYVGGLRTRDIGGHGRWTTIAGTSEDSANNWGTWAMATRVAVSAYLGDTADLARAAAVFRGFTGERASYAGFRPTSDFDPGWACGGGEAWVPINPASCGARGGALVEDISRSAGSAPAVDSTGLTYSWEALGGATLSARLLERAGYRDVWAWGDRALLRAAEFLRANGGYPAPFRVNQYIPHEINAAYGVALGPVGPAGHGRQFGFTDWLG
;
A
#
# COMPACT_ATOMS: atom_id res chain seq x y z
N MET A 1 42.92 -58.08 -33.67
CA MET A 1 42.87 -56.63 -33.97
C MET A 1 42.98 -55.93 -32.61
N GLY A 2 44.11 -55.38 -32.13
CA GLY A 2 45.03 -54.42 -32.75
C GLY A 2 44.89 -53.06 -32.03
N ARG A 3 45.25 -52.93 -30.74
CA ARG A 3 46.55 -52.48 -30.16
C ARG A 3 47.01 -51.04 -30.53
N HIS A 4 47.01 -50.15 -29.52
CA HIS A 4 47.99 -49.06 -29.17
C HIS A 4 47.30 -48.12 -28.14
N ARG A 5 47.81 -47.69 -26.96
CA ARG A 5 48.97 -48.01 -26.09
C ARG A 5 50.34 -47.30 -26.29
N THR A 6 50.45 -46.04 -25.85
CA THR A 6 51.65 -45.38 -25.24
C THR A 6 51.18 -44.12 -24.48
N THR A 7 51.39 -43.89 -23.16
CA THR A 7 52.63 -43.56 -22.39
C THR A 7 53.39 -42.34 -22.93
N ARG A 8 53.86 -41.35 -22.14
CA ARG A 8 54.57 -41.44 -20.83
C ARG A 8 54.69 -40.05 -20.13
N THR A 9 54.90 -40.04 -18.81
CA THR A 9 55.42 -38.92 -17.95
C THR A 9 56.91 -38.60 -18.25
N PRO A 10 57.60 -37.52 -17.73
CA PRO A 10 57.61 -37.08 -16.31
C PRO A 10 58.02 -35.59 -15.95
N THR A 11 58.31 -35.38 -14.65
CA THR A 11 59.17 -34.34 -13.98
C THR A 11 58.76 -32.86 -13.89
N GLY A 12 58.90 -32.28 -12.68
CA GLY A 12 59.61 -30.99 -12.53
C GLY A 12 59.07 -29.92 -11.55
N ASN A 13 59.67 -29.86 -10.36
CA ASN A 13 59.96 -28.66 -9.52
C ASN A 13 58.89 -27.85 -8.75
N ASP A 14 59.34 -27.42 -7.57
CA ASP A 14 58.78 -26.44 -6.64
C ASP A 14 58.49 -25.05 -7.23
N HIS A 15 57.53 -24.34 -6.62
CA HIS A 15 57.85 -23.09 -5.93
C HIS A 15 56.74 -22.63 -4.98
N HIS A 16 57.14 -22.21 -3.77
CA HIS A 16 56.33 -21.32 -2.93
C HIS A 16 55.99 -20.04 -3.70
N ARG A 17 54.71 -19.61 -3.66
CA ARG A 17 54.42 -18.17 -3.59
C ARG A 17 53.08 -17.86 -2.93
N THR A 18 53.18 -17.05 -1.87
CA THR A 18 52.06 -16.38 -1.22
C THR A 18 51.49 -15.27 -2.09
N GLY A 19 50.17 -15.17 -2.12
CA GLY A 19 49.44 -14.00 -2.60
C GLY A 19 48.03 -14.06 -2.02
N GLY A 20 47.49 -13.04 -1.38
CA GLY A 20 47.92 -11.64 -1.35
C GLY A 20 46.69 -10.77 -1.54
N ALA A 21 45.78 -10.78 -0.56
CA ALA A 21 44.49 -10.11 -0.66
C ALA A 21 44.66 -8.60 -0.83
N ARG A 22 44.42 -8.08 -2.04
CA ARG A 22 44.41 -6.64 -2.30
C ARG A 22 43.13 -6.03 -1.75
N ARG A 23 43.22 -5.35 -0.60
CA ARG A 23 42.22 -4.37 -0.18
C ARG A 23 42.23 -3.21 -1.18
N MET A 24 41.10 -2.90 -1.81
CA MET A 24 40.92 -1.62 -2.48
C MET A 24 40.61 -0.56 -1.42
N SER A 25 41.59 0.30 -1.12
CA SER A 25 41.35 1.51 -0.33
C SER A 25 40.79 2.61 -1.25
N MET A 26 39.50 2.89 -1.15
CA MET A 26 38.89 4.02 -1.84
C MET A 26 39.18 5.31 -1.06
N ARG A 27 40.05 6.18 -1.60
CA ARG A 27 40.27 7.53 -1.07
C ARG A 27 39.14 8.44 -1.55
N ILE A 28 38.31 8.92 -0.63
CA ILE A 28 37.42 10.05 -0.90
C ILE A 28 38.27 11.32 -0.87
N VAL A 29 38.27 12.07 -1.97
CA VAL A 29 38.86 13.42 -2.04
C VAL A 29 37.72 14.41 -1.82
N LEU A 30 37.74 15.15 -0.71
CA LEU A 30 36.93 16.36 -0.60
C LEU A 30 37.59 17.46 -1.44
N ILE A 31 36.83 18.05 -2.37
CA ILE A 31 37.10 19.37 -2.93
C ILE A 31 35.93 20.25 -2.51
N GLY A 32 36.23 21.34 -1.80
CA GLY A 32 35.24 22.30 -1.31
C GLY A 32 35.24 23.62 -2.08
N LEU A 33 34.29 24.48 -1.69
CA LEU A 33 34.13 25.89 -2.03
C LEU A 33 34.01 26.28 -3.52
N GLY A 34 32.82 26.77 -3.85
CA GLY A 34 32.60 27.70 -4.97
C GLY A 34 32.07 29.03 -4.43
N CYS A 35 32.95 29.99 -4.17
CA CYS A 35 32.55 31.40 -3.98
C CYS A 35 32.13 31.98 -5.33
N VAL A 36 31.02 32.72 -5.39
CA VAL A 36 30.68 33.52 -6.57
C VAL A 36 31.43 34.85 -6.50
N LEU A 37 32.34 35.05 -7.45
CA LEU A 37 33.10 36.28 -7.63
C LEU A 37 32.20 37.35 -8.28
N VAL A 38 32.01 38.49 -7.61
CA VAL A 38 31.41 39.68 -8.23
C VAL A 38 32.50 40.46 -8.96
N LEU A 39 32.34 40.65 -10.26
CA LEU A 39 33.14 41.60 -11.05
C LEU A 39 32.23 42.73 -11.53
N GLY A 40 32.54 43.95 -11.10
CA GLY A 40 31.83 45.16 -11.50
C GLY A 40 32.40 45.76 -12.78
N GLY A 41 31.52 46.35 -13.59
CA GLY A 41 31.85 47.21 -14.72
C GLY A 41 30.76 48.27 -14.87
N ALA A 42 31.15 49.53 -15.04
CA ALA A 42 30.27 50.69 -15.16
C ALA A 42 30.73 51.57 -16.35
N PRO A 43 30.01 52.63 -16.70
CA PRO A 43 28.56 52.77 -16.82
C PRO A 43 28.14 53.15 -18.26
N GLY A 44 26.88 52.91 -18.63
CA GLY A 44 26.31 53.35 -19.92
C GLY A 44 24.91 53.91 -19.75
N THR A 45 24.73 55.21 -20.00
CA THR A 45 23.44 55.91 -20.00
C THR A 45 22.60 55.55 -21.24
N VAL A 46 21.27 55.45 -21.11
CA VAL A 46 20.27 56.02 -22.05
C VAL A 46 18.84 55.92 -21.48
N ALA A 47 18.11 57.03 -21.63
CA ALA A 47 16.65 57.30 -21.64
C ALA A 47 15.62 56.41 -20.89
N ALA A 48 14.65 57.10 -20.28
CA ALA A 48 13.40 56.53 -19.75
C ALA A 48 12.28 56.47 -20.81
N GLY A 49 11.37 55.50 -20.66
CA GLY A 49 10.11 55.39 -21.40
C GLY A 49 9.14 54.43 -20.67
N PRO A 50 7.85 54.74 -20.50
CA PRO A 50 6.96 54.00 -19.60
C PRO A 50 6.07 52.96 -20.32
N GLY A 51 5.66 51.94 -19.55
CA GLY A 51 4.50 51.09 -19.87
C GLY A 51 4.85 49.70 -20.44
N GLY A 52 4.54 48.65 -19.66
CA GLY A 52 4.74 47.26 -20.09
C GLY A 52 4.62 46.26 -18.95
N SER A 53 3.40 45.89 -18.58
CA SER A 53 3.14 44.81 -17.62
C SER A 53 3.48 43.45 -18.23
N ALA A 54 4.66 42.91 -17.89
CA ALA A 54 5.10 41.59 -18.32
C ALA A 54 4.61 40.49 -17.37
N SER A 55 3.81 39.55 -17.87
CA SER A 55 3.51 38.31 -17.17
C SER A 55 4.75 37.43 -17.10
N ALA A 56 5.12 36.97 -15.89
CA ALA A 56 6.18 35.99 -15.72
C ALA A 56 5.71 34.61 -16.22
N VAL A 57 6.24 34.18 -17.36
CA VAL A 57 6.14 32.78 -17.81
C VAL A 57 7.22 31.99 -17.06
N GLU A 58 6.83 31.28 -16.01
CA GLU A 58 7.74 30.42 -15.26
C GLU A 58 7.95 29.10 -16.02
N THR A 59 9.06 28.99 -16.75
CA THR A 59 9.45 27.75 -17.43
C THR A 59 9.90 26.71 -16.41
N ALA A 60 8.99 25.82 -16.03
CA ALA A 60 9.28 24.68 -15.17
C ALA A 60 10.27 23.70 -15.85
N THR A 61 11.54 23.77 -15.46
CA THR A 61 12.60 22.91 -15.97
C THR A 61 12.37 21.46 -15.54
N ALA A 62 12.23 20.54 -16.51
CA ALA A 62 12.00 19.13 -16.23
C ALA A 62 13.24 18.46 -15.58
N GLY A 63 13.21 18.37 -14.24
CA GLY A 63 14.21 17.63 -13.47
C GLY A 63 14.20 16.14 -13.81
N ARG A 64 15.34 15.63 -14.27
CA ARG A 64 15.54 14.21 -14.62
C ARG A 64 15.62 13.37 -13.33
N TRP A 65 14.58 12.60 -13.03
CA TRP A 65 14.51 11.78 -11.82
C TRP A 65 15.48 10.59 -11.87
N THR A 66 16.28 10.43 -10.82
CA THR A 66 17.27 9.35 -10.72
C THR A 66 16.64 8.01 -10.40
N HIS A 67 17.15 6.99 -11.08
CA HIS A 67 16.79 5.58 -10.95
C HIS A 67 16.79 5.09 -9.50
N TRP A 68 15.80 4.27 -9.10
CA TRP A 68 15.90 3.50 -7.86
C TRP A 68 16.97 2.42 -8.03
N ASP A 69 17.84 2.28 -7.03
CA ASP A 69 18.97 1.36 -7.07
C ASP A 69 18.50 -0.04 -6.63
N ARG A 70 18.65 -1.05 -7.49
CA ARG A 70 18.07 -2.40 -7.31
C ARG A 70 18.77 -3.24 -6.22
N GLY A 71 19.59 -2.62 -5.37
CA GLY A 71 20.62 -3.30 -4.55
C GLY A 71 20.20 -3.78 -3.16
N SER A 72 19.22 -3.16 -2.50
CA SER A 72 18.99 -3.37 -1.05
C SER A 72 17.91 -4.40 -0.67
N GLU A 73 16.93 -4.68 -1.53
CA GLU A 73 15.81 -5.58 -1.18
C GLU A 73 16.11 -7.08 -1.25
N ALA A 74 17.24 -7.50 -1.85
CA ALA A 74 17.60 -8.91 -2.05
C ALA A 74 18.58 -9.45 -0.98
N GLY A 75 18.83 -8.67 0.08
CA GLY A 75 20.12 -8.63 0.76
C GLY A 75 20.31 -9.38 2.09
N THR A 76 19.30 -9.96 2.75
CA THR A 76 19.51 -10.67 4.04
C THR A 76 18.40 -11.67 4.42
N GLU A 77 18.15 -12.72 3.62
CA GLU A 77 17.39 -13.89 4.16
C GLU A 77 17.83 -15.25 3.58
N ARG A 78 19.15 -15.40 3.32
CA ARG A 78 19.76 -16.67 2.87
C ARG A 78 20.62 -17.32 3.96
N ALA A 79 20.09 -17.41 5.19
CA ALA A 79 20.81 -17.98 6.35
C ALA A 79 19.91 -18.67 7.40
N ALA A 80 18.87 -19.40 6.96
CA ALA A 80 18.06 -20.25 7.85
C ALA A 80 17.79 -21.63 7.22
N ARG A 81 18.85 -22.44 7.09
CA ARG A 81 18.74 -23.89 6.86
C ARG A 81 19.55 -24.66 7.91
N ASP A 82 19.07 -25.86 8.19
CA ASP A 82 19.69 -26.92 8.99
C ASP A 82 19.87 -26.68 10.51
N ARG A 83 18.80 -27.01 11.24
CA ARG A 83 18.92 -27.92 12.41
C ARG A 83 17.61 -28.67 12.68
N HIS A 84 17.39 -29.78 11.98
CA HIS A 84 16.36 -30.77 12.34
C HIS A 84 16.87 -31.67 13.47
N VAL A 85 16.30 -31.55 14.66
CA VAL A 85 16.41 -32.56 15.72
C VAL A 85 15.35 -33.64 15.46
N ARG A 86 15.78 -34.90 15.33
CA ARG A 86 14.87 -36.04 15.15
C ARG A 86 14.17 -36.40 16.46
N THR A 87 12.87 -36.66 16.40
CA THR A 87 12.11 -37.44 17.40
C THR A 87 11.45 -38.63 16.70
N PRO A 88 11.43 -39.83 17.31
CA PRO A 88 10.94 -41.05 16.64
C PRO A 88 9.40 -41.18 16.67
N PRO A 89 8.81 -41.97 15.75
CA PRO A 89 7.35 -42.09 15.63
C PRO A 89 6.76 -43.06 16.67
N GLY A 90 5.67 -42.63 17.33
CA GLY A 90 4.82 -43.48 18.15
C GLY A 90 3.86 -44.33 17.29
N THR A 91 3.70 -45.59 17.66
CA THR A 91 2.93 -46.61 16.93
C THR A 91 1.41 -46.39 17.00
N ALA A 92 0.72 -46.65 15.89
CA ALA A 92 -0.74 -46.72 15.85
C ALA A 92 -1.25 -48.14 16.14
N SER A 93 -2.48 -48.26 16.66
CA SER A 93 -3.32 -49.44 16.48
C SER A 93 -4.80 -49.06 16.51
N PRO A 94 -5.66 -49.74 15.72
CA PRO A 94 -7.02 -49.30 15.45
C PRO A 94 -8.02 -49.86 16.48
N ARG A 95 -9.15 -49.16 16.65
CA ARG A 95 -10.33 -49.74 17.32
C ARG A 95 -11.57 -49.58 16.44
N THR A 96 -12.00 -50.70 15.90
CA THR A 96 -13.23 -50.87 15.10
C THR A 96 -14.46 -50.68 15.99
N ALA A 97 -15.48 -49.97 15.48
CA ALA A 97 -16.85 -50.05 15.97
C ALA A 97 -17.80 -50.01 14.76
N ARG A 98 -18.81 -50.87 14.75
CA ARG A 98 -19.66 -51.19 13.59
C ARG A 98 -21.13 -51.09 13.98
N ASN A 99 -21.92 -50.38 13.15
CA ASN A 99 -23.39 -50.38 13.08
C ASN A 99 -24.11 -49.85 14.36
N THR A 100 -25.34 -49.31 14.31
CA THR A 100 -26.53 -49.83 13.61
C THR A 100 -27.53 -48.71 13.31
N ALA A 101 -28.28 -48.84 12.21
CA ALA A 101 -29.40 -47.98 11.85
C ALA A 101 -30.73 -48.76 11.92
N THR A 102 -31.81 -48.11 12.38
CA THR A 102 -33.19 -48.61 12.44
C THR A 102 -34.18 -47.42 12.50
N PRO A 103 -35.50 -47.56 12.24
CA PRO A 103 -36.18 -46.68 11.30
C PRO A 103 -37.30 -45.79 11.89
N SER A 104 -37.80 -44.87 11.07
CA SER A 104 -38.88 -43.92 11.41
C SER A 104 -40.29 -44.54 11.45
N PRO A 105 -41.17 -44.07 12.35
CA PRO A 105 -42.63 -44.23 12.26
C PRO A 105 -43.33 -42.99 11.63
N PRO A 106 -44.64 -43.04 11.31
CA PRO A 106 -45.24 -42.24 10.23
C PRO A 106 -45.91 -40.92 10.63
N SER A 107 -46.20 -40.09 9.62
CA SER A 107 -46.95 -38.82 9.71
C SER A 107 -48.46 -39.00 9.88
N PRO A 108 -49.15 -38.09 10.58
CA PRO A 108 -50.57 -37.82 10.41
C PRO A 108 -50.82 -36.72 9.35
N THR A 109 -52.04 -36.69 8.81
CA THR A 109 -52.39 -35.98 7.56
C THR A 109 -53.38 -34.82 7.77
N THR A 110 -53.30 -33.82 6.89
CA THR A 110 -54.30 -32.77 6.58
C THR A 110 -54.71 -31.73 7.63
N GLY A 111 -54.40 -30.47 7.29
CA GLY A 111 -55.12 -29.26 7.71
C GLY A 111 -54.87 -28.17 6.66
N SER A 112 -55.78 -28.02 5.69
CA SER A 112 -55.57 -27.17 4.50
C SER A 112 -55.95 -25.70 4.74
N THR A 113 -54.96 -24.83 4.92
CA THR A 113 -55.13 -23.37 4.84
C THR A 113 -54.84 -22.84 3.43
N PRO A 114 -55.49 -21.75 2.97
CA PRO A 114 -55.26 -21.19 1.64
C PRO A 114 -53.83 -20.65 1.49
N VAL A 115 -53.13 -21.10 0.46
CA VAL A 115 -51.78 -20.60 0.14
C VAL A 115 -51.91 -19.29 -0.64
N SER A 116 -51.53 -18.18 0.00
CA SER A 116 -51.29 -16.91 -0.70
C SER A 116 -50.25 -17.08 -1.80
N PRO A 117 -50.36 -16.35 -2.93
CA PRO A 117 -49.39 -16.45 -4.02
C PRO A 117 -47.97 -16.15 -3.50
N PRO A 118 -46.93 -16.81 -4.04
CA PRO A 118 -45.57 -16.66 -3.54
C PRO A 118 -45.15 -15.20 -3.60
N ALA A 119 -44.90 -14.61 -2.44
CA ALA A 119 -44.30 -13.29 -2.33
C ALA A 119 -42.98 -13.32 -3.11
N ARG A 120 -42.81 -12.41 -4.06
CA ARG A 120 -41.55 -12.25 -4.80
C ARG A 120 -40.43 -12.07 -3.79
N THR A 121 -39.47 -13.01 -3.77
CA THR A 121 -38.27 -12.89 -2.95
C THR A 121 -37.65 -11.52 -3.21
N PRO A 122 -37.50 -10.64 -2.20
CA PRO A 122 -36.93 -9.34 -2.42
C PRO A 122 -35.47 -9.50 -2.87
N THR A 123 -35.16 -9.00 -4.06
CA THR A 123 -33.78 -8.89 -4.54
C THR A 123 -32.95 -8.18 -3.48
N PRO A 124 -31.79 -8.72 -3.06
CA PRO A 124 -30.95 -8.04 -2.08
C PRO A 124 -30.55 -6.65 -2.60
N PRO A 125 -30.77 -5.56 -1.83
CA PRO A 125 -30.37 -4.23 -2.26
C PRO A 125 -28.84 -4.12 -2.21
N GLY A 126 -28.21 -4.05 -3.39
CA GLY A 126 -26.77 -3.83 -3.50
C GLY A 126 -26.31 -2.48 -2.94
N GLY A 127 -25.09 -2.45 -2.40
CA GLY A 127 -24.25 -1.25 -2.29
C GLY A 127 -24.61 -0.19 -1.24
N GLY A 128 -23.62 0.16 -0.40
CA GLY A 128 -23.61 1.37 0.44
C GLY A 128 -24.19 1.22 1.85
N LEU A 129 -23.70 2.03 2.80
CA LEU A 129 -24.19 2.12 4.18
C LEU A 129 -24.34 3.59 4.61
N LEU A 130 -25.19 3.81 5.62
CA LEU A 130 -25.87 5.08 5.90
C LEU A 130 -24.96 6.12 6.59
N ASP A 131 -25.34 7.39 6.43
CA ASP A 131 -24.95 8.59 7.16
C ASP A 131 -26.14 9.11 7.97
N ALA A 132 -25.93 10.04 8.90
CA ALA A 132 -26.99 10.52 9.78
C ALA A 132 -28.04 11.42 9.07
N PRO A 133 -29.36 11.21 9.24
CA PRO A 133 -30.07 9.95 9.45
C PRO A 133 -30.56 9.39 8.10
N GLY A 134 -29.94 8.31 7.62
CA GLY A 134 -30.44 7.48 6.52
C GLY A 134 -29.87 7.74 5.11
N GLN A 135 -28.83 8.55 4.90
CA GLN A 135 -28.26 8.72 3.55
C GLN A 135 -27.08 7.77 3.30
N ARG A 136 -27.21 6.78 2.41
CA ARG A 136 -26.06 5.93 2.05
C ARG A 136 -24.95 6.78 1.43
N LEU A 137 -23.74 6.69 1.99
CA LEU A 137 -22.55 7.11 1.26
C LEU A 137 -22.45 6.23 0.03
N SER A 138 -22.48 6.88 -1.13
CA SER A 138 -22.37 6.22 -2.42
C SER A 138 -20.92 6.24 -2.87
N GLY A 139 -20.44 5.16 -3.47
CA GLY A 139 -19.06 5.02 -3.95
C GLY A 139 -18.07 4.57 -2.86
N VAL A 140 -17.07 3.79 -3.28
CA VAL A 140 -16.05 3.20 -2.40
C VAL A 140 -15.03 4.24 -1.94
N LEU A 141 -14.64 5.18 -2.81
CA LEU A 141 -13.71 6.27 -2.48
C LEU A 141 -14.41 7.61 -2.22
N ALA A 142 -15.38 7.96 -3.06
CA ALA A 142 -16.13 9.20 -3.00
C ALA A 142 -17.43 9.06 -3.82
N GLY A 143 -18.47 9.80 -3.45
CA GLY A 143 -19.75 9.80 -4.14
C GLY A 143 -19.82 10.82 -5.27
N ALA A 144 -20.62 10.52 -6.31
CA ALA A 144 -20.83 11.44 -7.43
C ALA A 144 -21.28 12.85 -6.99
N ALA A 145 -22.14 12.93 -5.96
CA ALA A 145 -22.57 14.21 -5.39
C ALA A 145 -21.46 14.96 -4.62
N GLU A 146 -20.51 14.23 -4.01
CA GLU A 146 -19.34 14.83 -3.35
C GLU A 146 -18.39 15.40 -4.41
N LEU A 147 -18.08 14.59 -5.45
CA LEU A 147 -17.20 14.98 -6.55
C LEU A 147 -17.79 16.13 -7.37
N ALA A 148 -19.09 16.14 -7.67
CA ALA A 148 -19.74 17.23 -8.41
C ALA A 148 -19.61 18.61 -7.75
N ARG A 149 -19.35 18.67 -6.43
CA ARG A 149 -19.10 19.93 -5.69
C ARG A 149 -17.64 20.38 -5.71
N ARG A 150 -16.68 19.55 -6.15
CA ARG A 150 -15.26 19.89 -6.14
C ARG A 150 -14.92 20.97 -7.19
N PRO A 151 -13.91 21.84 -6.95
CA PRO A 151 -13.48 22.83 -7.93
C PRO A 151 -12.99 22.20 -9.24
N THR A 152 -13.24 22.85 -10.37
CA THR A 152 -12.66 22.52 -11.69
C THR A 152 -11.63 23.57 -12.12
N SER A 153 -10.91 24.13 -11.14
CA SER A 153 -9.87 25.15 -11.30
C SER A 153 -8.94 25.13 -10.09
N GLY A 154 -7.82 25.85 -10.17
CA GLY A 154 -6.79 25.87 -9.14
C GLY A 154 -5.78 24.72 -9.26
N SER A 155 -4.67 24.84 -8.53
CA SER A 155 -3.50 23.94 -8.63
C SER A 155 -3.84 22.47 -8.41
N ALA A 156 -4.69 22.15 -7.44
CA ALA A 156 -5.10 20.78 -7.12
C ALA A 156 -5.84 20.14 -8.32
N TRP A 157 -6.83 20.82 -8.91
CA TRP A 157 -7.52 20.34 -10.11
C TRP A 157 -6.59 20.23 -11.33
N THR A 158 -5.68 21.18 -11.52
CA THR A 158 -4.63 21.11 -12.55
C THR A 158 -3.77 19.86 -12.37
N ALA A 159 -3.45 19.45 -11.14
CA ALA A 159 -2.70 18.22 -10.87
C ALA A 159 -3.51 16.96 -11.20
N VAL A 160 -4.81 16.91 -10.85
CA VAL A 160 -5.69 15.77 -11.23
C VAL A 160 -5.79 15.65 -12.75
N THR A 161 -6.06 16.76 -13.44
CA THR A 161 -6.25 16.76 -14.90
C THR A 161 -4.96 16.47 -15.67
N ALA A 162 -3.80 16.96 -15.21
CA ALA A 162 -2.51 16.60 -15.78
C ALA A 162 -2.23 15.09 -15.66
N ALA A 163 -2.47 14.50 -14.48
CA ALA A 163 -2.29 13.06 -14.27
C ALA A 163 -3.32 12.21 -15.05
N ALA A 164 -4.53 12.73 -15.26
CA ALA A 164 -5.58 12.09 -16.07
C ALA A 164 -5.34 12.16 -17.59
N ALA A 165 -4.56 13.16 -18.03
CA ALA A 165 -4.13 13.32 -19.42
C ALA A 165 -2.90 12.45 -19.76
N ASP A 166 -2.07 12.12 -18.77
CA ASP A 166 -0.95 11.19 -18.94
C ASP A 166 -1.44 9.73 -19.04
N ARG A 167 -1.66 9.30 -20.28
CA ARG A 167 -2.04 7.93 -20.65
C ARG A 167 -0.83 7.01 -20.92
N SER A 168 0.37 7.38 -20.45
CA SER A 168 1.59 6.58 -20.68
C SER A 168 1.70 5.38 -19.74
N GLY A 169 2.32 4.31 -20.24
CA GLY A 169 2.51 3.05 -19.53
C GLY A 169 1.50 1.98 -19.93
N SER A 170 1.40 0.94 -19.11
CA SER A 170 0.45 -0.17 -19.28
C SER A 170 0.21 -0.85 -17.92
N VAL A 171 -0.72 -1.80 -17.86
CA VAL A 171 -0.94 -2.61 -16.66
C VAL A 171 0.24 -3.57 -16.44
N ASP A 172 1.09 -3.25 -15.48
CA ASP A 172 2.17 -4.12 -14.99
C ASP A 172 2.04 -4.28 -13.47
N LEU A 173 1.50 -5.41 -13.00
CA LEU A 173 1.34 -5.71 -11.57
C LEU A 173 2.63 -6.25 -10.91
N ALA A 174 3.70 -6.47 -11.67
CA ALA A 174 5.01 -6.87 -11.16
C ALA A 174 5.90 -5.67 -10.81
N ASP A 175 5.78 -4.56 -11.54
CA ASP A 175 6.45 -3.31 -11.18
C ASP A 175 5.86 -2.71 -9.88
N GLN A 176 6.67 -2.62 -8.83
CA GLN A 176 6.26 -2.07 -7.54
C GLN A 176 6.23 -0.54 -7.49
N ASP A 177 6.86 0.12 -8.47
CA ASP A 177 7.01 1.58 -8.57
C ASP A 177 6.18 2.19 -9.72
N SER A 178 5.42 1.35 -10.44
CA SER A 178 4.39 1.77 -11.38
C SER A 178 3.38 2.71 -10.72
N THR A 179 3.13 3.84 -11.40
CA THR A 179 2.13 4.86 -11.01
C THR A 179 0.90 4.82 -11.93
N HIS A 180 0.82 3.84 -12.83
CA HIS A 180 -0.25 3.72 -13.83
C HIS A 180 -1.63 3.58 -13.19
N ALA A 181 -1.76 2.86 -12.08
CA ALA A 181 -3.00 2.75 -11.32
C ALA A 181 -3.49 4.11 -10.79
N ALA A 182 -2.58 4.96 -10.29
CA ALA A 182 -2.93 6.27 -9.77
C ALA A 182 -3.32 7.28 -10.87
N ARG A 183 -2.70 7.18 -12.07
CA ARG A 183 -3.13 7.95 -13.26
C ARG A 183 -4.48 7.48 -13.79
N THR A 184 -4.72 6.17 -13.79
CA THR A 184 -6.03 5.59 -14.12
C THR A 184 -7.11 6.08 -13.15
N LEU A 185 -6.79 6.16 -11.85
CA LEU A 185 -7.66 6.77 -10.85
C LEU A 185 -7.90 8.27 -11.11
N ALA A 186 -6.86 9.03 -11.49
CA ALA A 186 -7.01 10.44 -11.86
C ALA A 186 -7.99 10.62 -13.04
N ALA A 187 -7.88 9.80 -14.08
CA ALA A 187 -8.83 9.80 -15.19
C ALA A 187 -10.27 9.46 -14.74
N ALA A 188 -10.44 8.51 -13.83
CA ALA A 188 -11.73 8.18 -13.26
C ALA A 188 -12.32 9.34 -12.42
N LEU A 189 -11.48 10.06 -11.67
CA LEU A 189 -11.89 11.26 -10.92
C LEU A 189 -12.30 12.42 -11.84
N VAL A 190 -11.58 12.65 -12.95
CA VAL A 190 -11.98 13.65 -13.96
C VAL A 190 -13.33 13.25 -14.57
N TYR A 191 -13.50 12.01 -15.02
CA TYR A 191 -14.80 11.54 -15.53
C TYR A 191 -15.92 11.74 -14.52
N ALA A 192 -15.74 11.28 -13.28
CA ALA A 192 -16.76 11.40 -12.24
C ALA A 192 -17.08 12.87 -11.88
N ARG A 193 -16.15 13.80 -12.14
CA ARG A 193 -16.37 15.24 -11.96
C ARG A 193 -17.07 15.91 -13.14
N THR A 194 -16.73 15.57 -14.37
CA THR A 194 -17.12 16.33 -15.58
C THR A 194 -18.13 15.62 -16.48
N GLY A 195 -18.26 14.31 -16.35
CA GLY A 195 -19.01 13.46 -17.29
C GLY A 195 -18.26 13.13 -18.59
N ASP A 196 -16.98 13.52 -18.73
CA ASP A 196 -16.21 13.32 -19.97
C ASP A 196 -15.98 11.83 -20.28
N ALA A 197 -16.75 11.32 -21.25
CA ALA A 197 -16.68 9.94 -21.71
C ALA A 197 -15.29 9.54 -22.24
N GLY A 198 -14.47 10.47 -22.74
CA GLY A 198 -13.12 10.19 -23.22
C GLY A 198 -12.17 9.73 -22.11
N HIS A 199 -12.36 10.23 -20.87
CA HIS A 199 -11.65 9.71 -19.70
C HIS A 199 -12.25 8.37 -19.23
N ARG A 200 -13.57 8.22 -19.27
CA ARG A 200 -14.25 6.97 -18.94
C ARG A 200 -13.79 5.79 -19.80
N ASP A 201 -13.76 5.98 -21.11
CA ASP A 201 -13.45 4.93 -22.08
C ASP A 201 -11.96 4.55 -22.01
N HIS A 202 -11.08 5.51 -21.68
CA HIS A 202 -9.69 5.22 -21.33
C HIS A 202 -9.61 4.30 -20.11
N VAL A 203 -10.26 4.64 -18.99
CA VAL A 203 -10.28 3.80 -17.78
C VAL A 203 -10.85 2.41 -18.09
N VAL A 204 -11.97 2.30 -18.80
CA VAL A 204 -12.58 1.02 -19.20
C VAL A 204 -11.64 0.18 -20.06
N SER A 205 -10.89 0.79 -20.99
CA SER A 205 -9.92 0.07 -21.83
C SER A 205 -8.69 -0.43 -21.05
N VAL A 206 -8.28 0.27 -20.00
CA VAL A 206 -7.27 -0.20 -19.03
C VAL A 206 -7.81 -1.37 -18.20
N LEU A 207 -9.00 -1.24 -17.61
CA LEU A 207 -9.56 -2.25 -16.71
C LEU A 207 -9.85 -3.59 -17.40
N ARG A 208 -10.16 -3.58 -18.71
CA ARG A 208 -10.29 -4.78 -19.55
C ARG A 208 -8.99 -5.59 -19.68
N GLN A 209 -7.82 -4.98 -19.49
CA GLN A 209 -6.53 -5.66 -19.62
C GLN A 209 -6.12 -6.41 -18.35
N LEU A 210 -6.61 -5.99 -17.17
CA LEU A 210 -6.20 -6.55 -15.88
C LEU A 210 -6.36 -8.08 -15.77
N PRO A 211 -7.49 -8.70 -16.17
CA PRO A 211 -7.65 -10.16 -16.10
C PRO A 211 -6.65 -10.95 -16.95
N GLY A 212 -6.06 -10.34 -17.98
CA GLY A 212 -5.01 -10.92 -18.83
C GLY A 212 -3.59 -10.49 -18.47
N SER A 213 -3.40 -9.65 -17.45
CA SER A 213 -2.08 -9.15 -17.07
C SER A 213 -1.21 -10.24 -16.43
N SER A 214 0.08 -10.19 -16.72
CA SER A 214 1.04 -11.16 -16.17
C SER A 214 1.30 -10.89 -14.69
N LEU A 215 1.37 -11.97 -13.90
CA LEU A 215 1.89 -11.95 -12.53
C LEU A 215 3.32 -12.52 -12.46
N SER A 216 3.96 -12.79 -13.61
CA SER A 216 5.33 -13.31 -13.64
C SER A 216 6.30 -12.28 -13.05
N GLY A 217 6.98 -12.64 -11.96
CA GLY A 217 7.87 -11.73 -11.23
C GLY A 217 7.16 -10.77 -10.28
N ALA A 218 5.82 -10.84 -10.18
CA ALA A 218 5.07 -10.07 -9.21
C ALA A 218 5.31 -10.58 -7.78
N ARG A 219 5.06 -9.70 -6.81
CA ARG A 219 5.06 -9.97 -5.37
C ARG A 219 3.83 -9.34 -4.74
N VAL A 220 3.39 -9.81 -3.58
CA VAL A 220 2.18 -9.25 -2.94
C VAL A 220 2.27 -7.73 -2.78
N LEU A 221 3.45 -7.17 -2.49
CA LEU A 221 3.66 -5.72 -2.42
C LEU A 221 3.39 -5.00 -3.75
N SER A 222 3.89 -5.50 -4.89
CA SER A 222 3.75 -4.84 -6.20
C SER A 222 2.31 -4.83 -6.67
N VAL A 223 1.61 -5.97 -6.50
CA VAL A 223 0.18 -6.10 -6.79
C VAL A 223 -0.62 -5.20 -5.86
N SER A 224 -0.35 -5.25 -4.55
CA SER A 224 -1.09 -4.45 -3.56
C SER A 224 -0.93 -2.97 -3.85
N ARG A 225 0.28 -2.44 -4.05
CA ARG A 225 0.55 -1.02 -4.33
C ARG A 225 -0.19 -0.43 -5.54
N GLN A 226 -0.81 -1.26 -6.39
CA GLN A 226 -1.56 -0.81 -7.57
C GLN A 226 -3.03 -1.22 -7.59
N LEU A 227 -3.37 -2.45 -7.17
CA LEU A 227 -4.68 -3.06 -7.42
C LEU A 227 -5.84 -2.23 -6.87
N ALA A 228 -5.69 -1.63 -5.68
CA ALA A 228 -6.70 -0.75 -5.12
C ALA A 228 -7.02 0.44 -6.07
N GLY A 229 -6.02 1.11 -6.64
CA GLY A 229 -6.23 2.26 -7.51
C GLY A 229 -7.08 1.93 -8.75
N TYR A 230 -6.86 0.76 -9.34
CA TYR A 230 -7.71 0.25 -10.43
C TYR A 230 -9.14 -0.07 -9.98
N VAL A 231 -9.31 -0.64 -8.79
CA VAL A 231 -10.64 -0.96 -8.23
C VAL A 231 -11.43 0.31 -7.90
N LEU A 232 -10.78 1.32 -7.32
CA LEU A 232 -11.39 2.62 -7.06
C LEU A 232 -11.74 3.35 -8.37
N ALA A 233 -10.88 3.26 -9.39
CA ALA A 233 -11.18 3.76 -10.73
C ALA A 233 -12.39 3.04 -11.35
N ALA A 234 -12.49 1.71 -11.21
CA ALA A 234 -13.60 0.91 -11.70
C ALA A 234 -14.95 1.30 -11.07
N ASP A 235 -14.96 1.58 -9.76
CA ASP A 235 -16.15 2.03 -9.04
C ASP A 235 -16.64 3.40 -9.56
N LEU A 236 -15.72 4.36 -9.67
CA LEU A 236 -16.00 5.73 -10.13
C LEU A 236 -16.55 5.80 -11.57
N VAL A 237 -16.14 4.88 -12.47
CA VAL A 237 -16.67 4.82 -13.84
C VAL A 237 -17.89 3.88 -14.01
N GLY A 238 -18.33 3.24 -12.92
CA GLY A 238 -19.40 2.24 -12.92
C GLY A 238 -19.06 0.96 -13.69
N TYR A 239 -17.78 0.61 -13.82
CA TYR A 239 -17.35 -0.62 -14.49
C TYR A 239 -17.64 -1.82 -13.59
N ARG A 240 -18.29 -2.85 -14.12
CA ARG A 240 -18.78 -4.04 -13.38
C ARG A 240 -18.71 -5.32 -14.23
N ASP A 241 -17.67 -5.43 -15.06
CA ASP A 241 -17.48 -6.59 -15.93
C ASP A 241 -17.25 -7.89 -15.11
N PRO A 242 -17.94 -9.01 -15.42
CA PRO A 242 -17.83 -10.24 -14.64
C PRO A 242 -16.42 -10.84 -14.58
N ALA A 243 -15.62 -10.74 -15.64
CA ALA A 243 -14.25 -11.25 -15.64
C ALA A 243 -13.34 -10.37 -14.77
N PHE A 244 -13.53 -9.05 -14.80
CA PHE A 244 -12.85 -8.12 -13.90
C PHE A 244 -13.21 -8.38 -12.42
N LEU A 245 -14.51 -8.48 -12.10
CA LEU A 245 -14.99 -8.77 -10.74
C LEU A 245 -14.41 -10.09 -10.20
N THR A 246 -14.43 -11.15 -11.02
CA THR A 246 -13.85 -12.46 -10.70
C THR A 246 -12.34 -12.35 -10.44
N TYR A 247 -11.63 -11.64 -11.32
CA TYR A 247 -10.17 -11.51 -11.23
C TYR A 247 -9.73 -10.76 -9.96
N VAL A 248 -10.28 -9.57 -9.70
CA VAL A 248 -9.89 -8.77 -8.52
C VAL A 248 -10.32 -9.46 -7.22
N GLY A 249 -11.47 -10.14 -7.22
CA GLY A 249 -11.92 -10.95 -6.08
C GLY A 249 -10.97 -12.11 -5.77
N GLY A 250 -10.52 -12.83 -6.80
CA GLY A 250 -9.58 -13.94 -6.67
C GLY A 250 -8.17 -13.53 -6.27
N LEU A 251 -7.70 -12.33 -6.67
CA LEU A 251 -6.38 -11.82 -6.26
C LEU A 251 -6.23 -11.64 -4.74
N ARG A 252 -7.33 -11.49 -3.98
CA ARG A 252 -7.26 -11.39 -2.51
C ARG A 252 -6.63 -12.63 -1.86
N THR A 253 -6.95 -13.81 -2.36
CA THR A 253 -6.59 -15.11 -1.76
C THR A 253 -5.65 -15.96 -2.62
N ARG A 254 -5.44 -15.58 -3.88
CA ARG A 254 -4.45 -16.21 -4.78
C ARG A 254 -3.03 -16.07 -4.22
N ASP A 255 -2.25 -17.15 -4.34
CA ASP A 255 -0.80 -17.09 -4.20
C ASP A 255 -0.19 -16.33 -5.38
N ILE A 256 0.34 -15.15 -5.07
CA ILE A 256 1.07 -14.23 -5.97
C ILE A 256 2.57 -14.52 -5.90
N GLY A 257 3.05 -15.15 -4.83
CA GLY A 257 4.46 -15.40 -4.58
C GLY A 257 5.28 -14.14 -4.29
N GLY A 258 6.58 -14.22 -4.59
CA GLY A 258 7.54 -13.13 -4.43
C GLY A 258 8.04 -12.89 -3.00
N HIS A 259 7.49 -13.58 -1.99
CA HIS A 259 7.99 -13.61 -0.61
C HIS A 259 7.69 -14.96 0.05
N GLY A 260 8.56 -15.45 0.94
CA GLY A 260 8.42 -16.78 1.56
C GLY A 260 7.30 -16.90 2.61
N ARG A 261 6.88 -15.76 3.18
CA ARG A 261 5.84 -15.66 4.23
C ARG A 261 4.59 -14.89 3.78
N TRP A 262 4.70 -14.07 2.74
CA TRP A 262 3.68 -13.11 2.31
C TRP A 262 3.29 -13.37 0.85
N THR A 263 2.42 -14.37 0.66
CA THR A 263 2.06 -14.89 -0.67
C THR A 263 0.68 -14.46 -1.15
N THR A 264 -0.23 -14.06 -0.25
CA THR A 264 -1.59 -13.60 -0.60
C THR A 264 -1.86 -12.22 0.00
N ILE A 265 -2.75 -11.43 -0.61
CA ILE A 265 -3.11 -10.10 -0.09
C ILE A 265 -3.78 -10.23 1.30
N ALA A 266 -4.78 -11.12 1.41
CA ALA A 266 -5.50 -11.35 2.67
C ALA A 266 -4.55 -11.83 3.78
N GLY A 267 -3.71 -12.84 3.51
CA GLY A 267 -2.75 -13.36 4.49
C GLY A 267 -1.71 -12.31 4.91
N THR A 268 -1.19 -11.53 3.97
CA THR A 268 -0.21 -10.46 4.27
C THR A 268 -0.81 -9.34 5.10
N SER A 269 -2.08 -8.98 4.85
CA SER A 269 -2.82 -7.98 5.63
C SER A 269 -3.10 -8.41 7.08
N GLU A 270 -3.05 -9.71 7.36
CA GLU A 270 -3.28 -10.30 8.70
C GLU A 270 -1.98 -10.61 9.43
N ASP A 271 -0.95 -11.09 8.73
CA ASP A 271 0.30 -11.57 9.32
C ASP A 271 1.36 -10.46 9.51
N SER A 272 1.37 -9.43 8.66
CA SER A 272 2.35 -8.33 8.74
C SER A 272 1.72 -7.03 9.20
N ALA A 273 2.44 -6.30 10.06
CA ALA A 273 2.09 -4.95 10.45
C ALA A 273 3.06 -3.88 9.93
N ASN A 274 3.90 -4.24 8.95
CA ASN A 274 4.77 -3.29 8.25
C ASN A 274 4.10 -2.69 7.00
N ASN A 275 4.84 -1.91 6.22
CA ASN A 275 4.36 -1.34 4.96
C ASN A 275 3.78 -2.34 3.93
N TRP A 276 4.20 -3.62 3.92
CA TRP A 276 3.55 -4.65 3.07
C TRP A 276 2.13 -4.95 3.56
N GLY A 277 1.96 -5.08 4.88
CA GLY A 277 0.69 -5.37 5.53
C GLY A 277 -0.34 -4.27 5.30
N THR A 278 0.06 -2.99 5.43
CA THR A 278 -0.89 -1.87 5.28
C THR A 278 -1.31 -1.62 3.83
N TRP A 279 -0.42 -1.78 2.84
CA TRP A 279 -0.79 -1.71 1.42
C TRP A 279 -1.68 -2.89 0.99
N ALA A 280 -1.44 -4.09 1.54
CA ALA A 280 -2.31 -5.25 1.36
C ALA A 280 -3.69 -5.03 2.02
N MET A 281 -3.72 -4.43 3.21
CA MET A 281 -4.97 -4.05 3.91
C MET A 281 -5.81 -3.09 3.07
N ALA A 282 -5.22 -1.98 2.59
CA ALA A 282 -5.92 -1.00 1.76
C ALA A 282 -6.54 -1.65 0.51
N THR A 283 -5.81 -2.57 -0.12
CA THR A 283 -6.27 -3.33 -1.29
C THR A 283 -7.40 -4.29 -0.95
N ARG A 284 -7.29 -5.01 0.17
CA ARG A 284 -8.34 -5.92 0.65
C ARG A 284 -9.64 -5.16 0.95
N VAL A 285 -9.55 -4.02 1.64
CA VAL A 285 -10.71 -3.16 1.93
C VAL A 285 -11.31 -2.63 0.63
N ALA A 286 -10.51 -2.08 -0.30
CA ALA A 286 -10.97 -1.56 -1.59
C ALA A 286 -11.71 -2.63 -2.41
N VAL A 287 -11.12 -3.82 -2.57
CA VAL A 287 -11.75 -4.94 -3.30
C VAL A 287 -13.03 -5.39 -2.61
N SER A 288 -13.02 -5.56 -1.28
CA SER A 288 -14.20 -6.05 -0.55
C SER A 288 -15.37 -5.08 -0.60
N ALA A 289 -15.10 -3.79 -0.37
CA ALA A 289 -16.11 -2.73 -0.47
C ALA A 289 -16.67 -2.62 -1.90
N TYR A 290 -15.82 -2.68 -2.91
CA TYR A 290 -16.25 -2.68 -4.31
C TYR A 290 -17.11 -3.90 -4.67
N LEU A 291 -16.70 -5.11 -4.27
CA LEU A 291 -17.46 -6.34 -4.54
C LEU A 291 -18.74 -6.49 -3.68
N GLY A 292 -18.91 -5.67 -2.64
CA GLY A 292 -20.00 -5.83 -1.66
C GLY A 292 -19.79 -7.00 -0.70
N ASP A 293 -18.55 -7.48 -0.56
CA ASP A 293 -18.17 -8.57 0.33
C ASP A 293 -18.08 -8.07 1.77
N THR A 294 -19.26 -7.95 2.40
CA THR A 294 -19.41 -7.44 3.77
C THR A 294 -18.72 -8.32 4.83
N ALA A 295 -18.53 -9.62 4.56
CA ALA A 295 -17.87 -10.54 5.47
C ALA A 295 -16.35 -10.34 5.48
N ASP A 296 -15.70 -10.30 4.32
CA ASP A 296 -14.25 -10.02 4.25
C ASP A 296 -13.94 -8.58 4.67
N LEU A 297 -14.84 -7.64 4.36
CA LEU A 297 -14.74 -6.25 4.84
C LEU A 297 -14.78 -6.16 6.37
N ALA A 298 -15.69 -6.88 7.04
CA ALA A 298 -15.76 -6.91 8.50
C ALA A 298 -14.53 -7.57 9.14
N ARG A 299 -13.98 -8.61 8.50
CA ARG A 299 -12.69 -9.20 8.90
C ARG A 299 -11.54 -8.20 8.74
N ALA A 300 -11.44 -7.52 7.60
CA ALA A 300 -10.43 -6.49 7.36
C ALA A 300 -10.54 -5.33 8.36
N ALA A 301 -11.76 -4.89 8.69
CA ALA A 301 -12.01 -3.88 9.71
C ALA A 301 -11.50 -4.30 11.11
N ALA A 302 -11.77 -5.54 11.54
CA ALA A 302 -11.27 -6.07 12.81
C ALA A 302 -9.73 -6.14 12.86
N VAL A 303 -9.10 -6.55 11.75
CA VAL A 303 -7.63 -6.60 11.64
C VAL A 303 -7.03 -5.18 11.67
N PHE A 304 -7.65 -4.22 10.97
CA PHE A 304 -7.23 -2.82 10.99
C PHE A 304 -7.41 -2.16 12.37
N ARG A 305 -8.50 -2.49 13.09
CA ARG A 305 -8.70 -2.07 14.48
C ARG A 305 -7.58 -2.60 15.38
N GLY A 306 -7.18 -3.86 15.22
CA GLY A 306 -5.96 -4.41 15.85
C GLY A 306 -4.68 -3.68 15.47
N PHE A 307 -4.52 -3.28 14.20
CA PHE A 307 -3.37 -2.48 13.73
C PHE A 307 -3.26 -1.13 14.44
N THR A 308 -4.39 -0.46 14.70
CA THR A 308 -4.41 0.79 15.49
C THR A 308 -4.06 0.60 16.98
N GLY A 309 -3.97 -0.64 17.46
CA GLY A 309 -3.52 -1.01 18.81
C GLY A 309 -4.57 -1.76 19.64
N GLU A 310 -5.80 -1.95 19.14
CA GLU A 310 -6.87 -2.64 19.86
C GLU A 310 -6.73 -4.17 19.74
N ARG A 311 -5.75 -4.74 20.45
CA ARG A 311 -5.40 -6.19 20.40
C ARG A 311 -6.57 -7.14 20.64
N ALA A 312 -7.59 -6.72 21.38
CA ALA A 312 -8.81 -7.50 21.60
C ALA A 312 -9.63 -7.73 20.31
N SER A 313 -9.50 -6.84 19.32
CA SER A 313 -10.10 -7.00 17.99
C SER A 313 -9.25 -7.89 17.09
N TYR A 314 -7.92 -7.69 17.10
CA TYR A 314 -6.97 -8.55 16.38
C TYR A 314 -5.55 -8.41 16.93
N ALA A 315 -4.83 -9.54 17.08
CA ALA A 315 -3.47 -9.60 17.60
C ALA A 315 -2.57 -10.61 16.85
N GLY A 316 -2.92 -11.00 15.62
CA GLY A 316 -2.23 -12.06 14.87
C GLY A 316 -0.97 -11.63 14.12
N PHE A 317 -0.62 -10.34 14.14
CA PHE A 317 0.62 -9.83 13.53
C PHE A 317 1.86 -10.46 14.16
N ARG A 318 2.89 -10.74 13.36
CA ARG A 318 4.15 -11.30 13.85
C ARG A 318 5.35 -10.45 13.41
N PRO A 319 6.34 -10.21 14.31
CA PRO A 319 7.58 -9.51 13.99
C PRO A 319 8.24 -9.91 12.66
N THR A 320 8.85 -8.94 11.98
CA THR A 320 9.78 -9.19 10.85
C THR A 320 11.22 -9.41 11.33
N SER A 321 12.14 -9.69 10.40
CA SER A 321 13.59 -9.67 10.66
C SER A 321 14.10 -8.30 11.12
N ASP A 322 13.39 -7.23 10.74
CA ASP A 322 13.77 -5.85 10.99
C ASP A 322 13.24 -5.34 12.35
N PHE A 323 12.40 -6.12 13.03
CA PHE A 323 11.75 -5.72 14.27
C PHE A 323 12.74 -5.58 15.44
N ASP A 324 12.81 -4.38 16.03
CA ASP A 324 13.53 -4.10 17.27
C ASP A 324 12.52 -3.96 18.42
N PRO A 325 12.52 -4.87 19.43
CA PRO A 325 11.65 -4.76 20.60
C PRO A 325 11.90 -3.48 21.41
N GLY A 326 13.04 -2.80 21.22
CA GLY A 326 13.32 -1.47 21.75
C GLY A 326 12.37 -0.39 21.22
N TRP A 327 11.75 -0.56 20.06
CA TRP A 327 10.70 0.35 19.58
C TRP A 327 9.32 0.06 20.16
N ALA A 328 9.03 -1.19 20.56
CA ALA A 328 7.74 -1.59 21.09
C ALA A 328 7.47 -1.07 22.52
N CYS A 329 6.23 -0.61 22.77
CA CYS A 329 5.76 -0.37 24.14
C CYS A 329 5.75 -1.69 24.95
N GLY A 330 6.28 -1.68 26.17
CA GLY A 330 6.29 -2.83 27.09
C GLY A 330 7.27 -3.97 26.76
N GLY A 331 7.84 -4.02 25.55
CA GLY A 331 8.81 -5.02 25.12
C GLY A 331 8.17 -6.34 24.66
N GLY A 332 8.40 -6.71 23.39
CA GLY A 332 8.13 -8.05 22.88
C GLY A 332 6.64 -8.42 22.76
N GLU A 333 6.16 -9.33 23.62
CA GLU A 333 5.00 -10.19 23.34
C GLU A 333 3.64 -9.47 23.24
N ALA A 334 3.49 -8.35 23.93
CA ALA A 334 2.27 -7.55 23.95
C ALA A 334 2.29 -6.34 22.99
N TRP A 335 3.26 -6.27 22.08
CA TRP A 335 3.43 -5.12 21.17
C TRP A 335 2.18 -4.81 20.32
N VAL A 336 2.09 -3.57 19.88
CA VAL A 336 1.04 -3.08 18.96
C VAL A 336 1.70 -2.39 17.77
N PRO A 337 1.13 -2.45 16.56
CA PRO A 337 1.76 -1.86 15.38
C PRO A 337 1.96 -0.35 15.47
N ILE A 338 1.00 0.37 16.06
CA ILE A 338 1.15 1.78 16.41
C ILE A 338 1.20 1.89 17.94
N ASN A 339 2.31 2.41 18.47
CA ASN A 339 2.46 2.58 19.91
C ASN A 339 1.39 3.50 20.53
N PRO A 340 0.91 3.20 21.76
CA PRO A 340 -0.03 4.05 22.48
C PRO A 340 0.64 5.36 22.95
N ALA A 341 -0.17 6.37 23.27
CA ALA A 341 0.33 7.66 23.80
C ALA A 341 1.16 7.50 25.09
N SER A 342 0.86 6.48 25.90
CA SER A 342 1.61 6.14 27.12
C SER A 342 3.06 5.69 26.88
N CYS A 343 3.48 5.47 25.62
CA CYS A 343 4.84 5.05 25.28
C CYS A 343 5.87 6.20 25.23
N GLY A 344 5.51 7.40 25.71
CA GLY A 344 6.40 8.56 25.79
C GLY A 344 6.89 9.01 24.41
N ALA A 345 8.21 9.22 24.27
CA ALA A 345 8.83 9.62 22.99
C ALA A 345 8.64 8.62 21.83
N ARG A 346 8.25 7.37 22.13
CA ARG A 346 7.91 6.35 21.12
C ARG A 346 6.41 6.24 20.84
N GLY A 347 5.57 7.06 21.50
CA GLY A 347 4.12 7.09 21.28
C GLY A 347 3.79 7.45 19.83
N GLY A 348 2.90 6.68 19.19
CA GLY A 348 2.59 6.81 17.77
C GLY A 348 3.58 6.13 16.81
N ALA A 349 4.74 5.67 17.25
CA ALA A 349 5.70 5.01 16.35
C ALA A 349 5.08 3.76 15.69
N LEU A 350 5.27 3.63 14.36
CA LEU A 350 4.91 2.45 13.58
C LEU A 350 6.01 1.39 13.76
N VAL A 351 5.82 0.46 14.69
CA VAL A 351 6.90 -0.30 15.33
C VAL A 351 7.76 -1.10 14.35
N GLU A 352 7.17 -1.83 13.40
CA GLU A 352 7.94 -2.62 12.42
C GLU A 352 8.75 -1.73 11.47
N ASP A 353 8.16 -0.66 10.95
CA ASP A 353 8.80 0.18 9.95
C ASP A 353 9.83 1.15 10.53
N ILE A 354 9.62 1.65 11.76
CA ILE A 354 10.62 2.48 12.45
C ILE A 354 11.83 1.66 12.92
N SER A 355 11.65 0.36 13.17
CA SER A 355 12.75 -0.54 13.56
C SER A 355 13.79 -0.73 12.43
N ARG A 356 13.48 -0.29 11.21
CA ARG A 356 14.42 -0.22 10.09
C ARG A 356 15.46 0.89 10.19
N SER A 357 15.42 1.71 11.25
CA SER A 357 16.51 2.63 11.55
C SER A 357 17.75 1.91 12.06
N ALA A 358 18.93 2.35 11.62
CA ALA A 358 20.21 1.72 11.93
C ALA A 358 20.67 1.89 13.40
N GLY A 359 19.96 2.70 14.19
CA GLY A 359 20.20 2.91 15.62
C GLY A 359 19.10 2.28 16.47
N SER A 360 19.47 1.82 17.67
CA SER A 360 18.49 1.35 18.67
C SER A 360 17.55 2.48 19.08
N ALA A 361 16.30 2.13 19.39
CA ALA A 361 15.32 3.10 19.88
C ALA A 361 15.85 3.92 21.08
N PRO A 362 15.60 5.25 21.14
CA PRO A 362 14.73 6.03 20.27
C PRO A 362 15.46 6.72 19.09
N ALA A 363 16.64 6.25 18.66
CA ALA A 363 17.37 6.89 17.57
C ALA A 363 16.73 6.62 16.20
N VAL A 364 16.17 7.67 15.59
CA VAL A 364 15.52 7.62 14.27
C VAL A 364 16.47 8.05 13.16
N ASP A 365 16.38 7.40 12.00
CA ASP A 365 17.02 7.82 10.75
C ASP A 365 16.02 7.94 9.58
N SER A 366 16.51 8.36 8.41
CA SER A 366 15.70 8.52 7.21
C SER A 366 15.11 7.22 6.66
N THR A 367 15.70 6.06 6.97
CA THR A 367 15.20 4.74 6.55
C THR A 367 13.93 4.39 7.31
N GLY A 368 13.97 4.46 8.64
CA GLY A 368 12.81 4.19 9.51
C GLY A 368 11.66 5.18 9.25
N LEU A 369 11.96 6.47 9.05
CA LEU A 369 10.96 7.48 8.67
C LEU A 369 10.32 7.17 7.30
N THR A 370 11.12 6.77 6.31
CA THR A 370 10.64 6.44 4.96
C THR A 370 9.65 5.29 4.97
N TYR A 371 10.01 4.19 5.64
CA TYR A 371 9.11 3.02 5.73
C TYR A 371 7.87 3.32 6.57
N SER A 372 8.01 4.11 7.64
CA SER A 372 6.88 4.54 8.45
C SER A 372 5.89 5.39 7.64
N TRP A 373 6.37 6.25 6.73
CA TRP A 373 5.52 6.98 5.79
C TRP A 373 4.82 6.08 4.76
N GLU A 374 5.51 5.06 4.24
CA GLU A 374 4.92 4.05 3.35
C GLU A 374 3.81 3.26 4.06
N ALA A 375 4.06 2.83 5.30
CA ALA A 375 3.10 2.10 6.12
C ALA A 375 1.88 2.96 6.49
N LEU A 376 2.11 4.21 6.92
CA LEU A 376 1.04 5.16 7.21
C LEU A 376 0.18 5.44 5.96
N GLY A 377 0.75 5.42 4.76
CA GLY A 377 -0.01 5.58 3.51
C GLY A 377 -1.08 4.51 3.31
N GLY A 378 -0.69 3.23 3.37
CA GLY A 378 -1.65 2.12 3.31
C GLY A 378 -2.67 2.16 4.45
N ALA A 379 -2.27 2.59 5.65
CA ALA A 379 -3.16 2.70 6.80
C ALA A 379 -4.19 3.85 6.65
N THR A 380 -3.77 5.02 6.17
CA THR A 380 -4.64 6.18 5.92
C THR A 380 -5.69 5.88 4.85
N LEU A 381 -5.30 5.22 3.75
CA LEU A 381 -6.27 4.77 2.76
C LEU A 381 -7.22 3.70 3.33
N SER A 382 -6.72 2.75 4.12
CA SER A 382 -7.57 1.75 4.79
C SER A 382 -8.64 2.41 5.65
N ALA A 383 -8.28 3.42 6.45
CA ALA A 383 -9.23 4.18 7.26
C ALA A 383 -10.27 4.93 6.40
N ARG A 384 -9.83 5.65 5.36
CA ARG A 384 -10.73 6.37 4.44
C ARG A 384 -11.77 5.45 3.80
N LEU A 385 -11.36 4.26 3.36
CA LEU A 385 -12.25 3.28 2.73
C LEU A 385 -13.17 2.61 3.76
N LEU A 386 -12.70 2.34 4.98
CA LEU A 386 -13.53 1.81 6.06
C LEU A 386 -14.60 2.83 6.52
N GLU A 387 -14.26 4.11 6.59
CA GLU A 387 -15.21 5.20 6.86
C GLU A 387 -16.33 5.22 5.81
N ARG A 388 -15.98 5.19 4.51
CA ARG A 388 -16.93 5.09 3.39
C ARG A 388 -17.81 3.85 3.50
N ALA A 389 -17.24 2.74 3.97
CA ALA A 389 -17.94 1.48 4.17
C ALA A 389 -18.74 1.39 5.49
N GLY A 390 -18.88 2.49 6.24
CA GLY A 390 -19.76 2.61 7.41
C GLY A 390 -19.08 2.62 8.77
N TYR A 391 -17.76 2.37 8.85
CA TYR A 391 -17.00 2.42 10.10
C TYR A 391 -16.62 3.87 10.44
N ARG A 392 -17.62 4.69 10.81
CA ARG A 392 -17.46 6.15 10.99
C ARG A 392 -16.49 6.54 12.10
N ASP A 393 -16.32 5.67 13.08
CA ASP A 393 -15.41 5.84 14.21
C ASP A 393 -13.96 5.44 13.88
N VAL A 394 -13.65 4.98 12.65
CA VAL A 394 -12.32 4.43 12.27
C VAL A 394 -11.15 5.36 12.56
N TRP A 395 -11.32 6.67 12.40
CA TRP A 395 -10.29 7.64 12.73
C TRP A 395 -10.05 7.76 14.25
N ALA A 396 -11.02 7.40 15.09
CA ALA A 396 -10.86 7.38 16.55
C ALA A 396 -10.20 6.09 17.08
N TRP A 397 -10.10 5.03 16.27
CA TRP A 397 -9.60 3.72 16.71
C TRP A 397 -8.18 3.78 17.28
N GLY A 398 -7.95 2.96 18.30
CA GLY A 398 -6.69 2.91 19.03
C GLY A 398 -6.31 4.25 19.67
N ASP A 399 -7.28 5.07 20.09
CA ASP A 399 -7.11 6.44 20.60
C ASP A 399 -6.49 7.39 19.55
N ARG A 400 -7.13 7.49 18.38
CA ARG A 400 -6.66 8.30 17.23
C ARG A 400 -5.26 7.88 16.75
N ALA A 401 -5.02 6.58 16.61
CA ALA A 401 -3.69 6.02 16.36
C ALA A 401 -2.99 6.61 15.12
N LEU A 402 -3.72 6.86 14.03
CA LEU A 402 -3.13 7.44 12.81
C LEU A 402 -2.69 8.91 12.99
N LEU A 403 -3.39 9.68 13.84
CA LEU A 403 -2.93 11.02 14.21
C LEU A 403 -1.61 10.92 14.98
N ARG A 404 -1.54 10.07 16.01
CA ARG A 404 -0.30 9.89 16.79
C ARG A 404 0.87 9.46 15.90
N ALA A 405 0.62 8.60 14.92
CA ALA A 405 1.65 8.17 13.96
C ALA A 405 2.15 9.32 13.08
N ALA A 406 1.25 10.15 12.57
CA ALA A 406 1.62 11.34 11.81
C ALA A 406 2.35 12.39 12.69
N GLU A 407 1.95 12.54 13.97
CA GLU A 407 2.62 13.42 14.92
C GLU A 407 4.01 12.91 15.35
N PHE A 408 4.18 11.60 15.49
CA PHE A 408 5.48 10.96 15.72
C PHE A 408 6.44 11.25 14.56
N LEU A 409 5.98 11.12 13.31
CA LEU A 409 6.79 11.46 12.13
C LEU A 409 7.13 12.95 12.07
N ARG A 410 6.20 13.84 12.48
CA ARG A 410 6.46 15.29 12.60
C ARG A 410 7.53 15.59 13.66
N ALA A 411 7.43 14.97 14.84
CA ALA A 411 8.36 15.18 15.95
C ALA A 411 9.79 14.70 15.63
N ASN A 412 9.93 13.67 14.79
CA ASN A 412 11.23 13.08 14.41
C ASN A 412 11.75 13.60 13.05
N GLY A 413 11.30 14.78 12.59
CA GLY A 413 11.86 15.44 11.40
C GLY A 413 11.43 14.83 10.05
N GLY A 414 10.41 13.97 10.03
CA GLY A 414 9.88 13.35 8.82
C GLY A 414 8.95 14.23 7.97
N TYR A 415 8.86 15.54 8.23
CA TYR A 415 7.98 16.46 7.50
C TYR A 415 8.76 17.49 6.66
N PRO A 416 8.32 17.80 5.42
CA PRO A 416 7.22 17.16 4.69
C PRO A 416 7.56 15.70 4.32
N ALA A 417 6.53 14.91 3.98
CA ALA A 417 6.74 13.52 3.57
C ALA A 417 7.76 13.43 2.41
N PRO A 418 8.81 12.58 2.51
CA PRO A 418 10.01 12.71 1.68
C PRO A 418 9.79 12.34 0.21
N PHE A 419 8.78 11.52 -0.10
CA PHE A 419 8.45 11.10 -1.46
C PHE A 419 7.10 11.64 -1.90
N ARG A 420 7.00 12.02 -3.18
CA ARG A 420 5.76 12.51 -3.81
C ARG A 420 4.59 11.57 -3.58
N VAL A 421 4.83 10.26 -3.63
CA VAL A 421 3.79 9.24 -3.45
C VAL A 421 3.22 9.13 -2.02
N ASN A 422 3.73 9.93 -1.08
CA ASN A 422 3.27 10.05 0.31
C ASN A 422 2.70 11.44 0.63
N GLN A 423 2.79 12.41 -0.29
CA GLN A 423 2.38 13.81 -0.05
C GLN A 423 0.86 13.97 0.14
N TYR A 424 0.08 12.97 -0.25
CA TYR A 424 -1.36 12.92 -0.03
C TYR A 424 -1.75 12.66 1.44
N ILE A 425 -0.88 12.03 2.23
CA ILE A 425 -1.20 11.50 3.57
C ILE A 425 -1.51 12.64 4.57
N PRO A 426 -0.70 13.72 4.66
CA PRO A 426 -1.01 14.82 5.58
C PRO A 426 -2.36 15.49 5.34
N HIS A 427 -2.82 15.59 4.07
CA HIS A 427 -4.11 16.23 3.76
C HIS A 427 -5.29 15.42 4.33
N GLU A 428 -5.30 14.10 4.17
CA GLU A 428 -6.35 13.23 4.73
C GLU A 428 -6.32 13.25 6.27
N ILE A 429 -5.14 13.18 6.89
CA ILE A 429 -5.00 13.24 8.35
C ILE A 429 -5.45 14.62 8.88
N ASN A 430 -5.08 15.71 8.21
CA ASN A 430 -5.53 17.07 8.55
C ASN A 430 -7.06 17.19 8.48
N ALA A 431 -7.66 16.69 7.39
CA ALA A 431 -9.11 16.71 7.19
C ALA A 431 -9.88 15.84 8.20
N ALA A 432 -9.42 14.61 8.45
CA ALA A 432 -10.08 13.66 9.34
C ALA A 432 -10.02 14.08 10.82
N TYR A 433 -8.99 14.84 11.23
CA TYR A 433 -8.77 15.19 12.63
C TYR A 433 -8.91 16.68 12.96
N GLY A 434 -9.12 17.55 11.96
CA GLY A 434 -9.20 19.01 12.16
C GLY A 434 -7.87 19.64 12.61
N VAL A 435 -6.74 19.15 12.08
CA VAL A 435 -5.38 19.55 12.49
C VAL A 435 -4.57 20.12 11.33
N ALA A 436 -3.43 20.75 11.64
CA ALA A 436 -2.48 21.26 10.65
C ALA A 436 -1.08 20.64 10.89
N LEU A 437 -0.82 19.48 10.28
CA LEU A 437 0.46 18.80 10.36
C LEU A 437 1.47 19.37 9.35
N GLY A 438 2.17 20.43 9.77
CA GLY A 438 3.33 21.00 9.06
C GLY A 438 2.98 21.64 7.70
N PRO A 439 4.01 21.99 6.89
CA PRO A 439 3.79 22.48 5.54
C PRO A 439 3.31 21.32 4.65
N VAL A 440 2.07 21.40 4.18
CA VAL A 440 1.52 20.47 3.20
C VAL A 440 1.74 21.03 1.79
N GLY A 441 2.57 20.36 0.99
CA GLY A 441 2.68 20.62 -0.44
C GLY A 441 1.49 20.06 -1.22
N PRO A 442 1.47 20.18 -2.57
CA PRO A 442 0.47 19.51 -3.39
C PRO A 442 0.43 18.01 -3.10
N ALA A 443 -0.75 17.42 -2.97
CA ALA A 443 -0.91 16.01 -2.62
C ALA A 443 -0.34 15.08 -3.70
N GLY A 444 -0.52 15.47 -4.96
CA GLY A 444 -0.10 14.69 -6.13
C GLY A 444 -0.74 13.31 -6.20
N HIS A 445 -0.18 12.42 -7.02
CA HIS A 445 -0.57 11.01 -7.03
C HIS A 445 0.25 10.22 -5.99
N GLY A 446 -0.38 9.28 -5.27
CA GLY A 446 0.33 8.24 -4.54
C GLY A 446 0.58 7.00 -5.40
N ARG A 447 0.68 5.83 -4.75
CA ARG A 447 0.78 4.52 -5.42
C ARG A 447 -0.61 3.99 -5.83
N GLN A 448 -1.52 3.88 -4.87
CA GLN A 448 -2.92 3.46 -5.07
C GLN A 448 -3.90 4.65 -5.17
N PHE A 449 -3.60 5.75 -4.49
CA PHE A 449 -4.52 6.82 -4.11
C PHE A 449 -3.77 8.14 -3.98
N GLY A 450 -4.43 9.28 -4.13
CA GLY A 450 -3.82 10.61 -4.07
C GLY A 450 -4.84 11.71 -4.36
N PHE A 451 -4.35 12.91 -4.68
CA PHE A 451 -5.15 14.10 -5.01
C PHE A 451 -6.06 14.55 -3.86
N THR A 452 -5.59 14.37 -2.63
CA THR A 452 -6.35 14.58 -1.40
C THR A 452 -6.48 16.05 -1.03
N ASP A 453 -5.65 16.91 -1.63
CA ASP A 453 -5.84 18.37 -1.71
C ASP A 453 -7.00 18.81 -2.61
N TRP A 454 -7.50 17.91 -3.47
CA TRP A 454 -8.71 18.11 -4.28
C TRP A 454 -9.91 17.29 -3.77
N LEU A 455 -9.67 16.12 -3.16
CA LEU A 455 -10.72 15.25 -2.60
C LEU A 455 -11.16 15.64 -1.18
N GLY A 456 -10.38 16.45 -0.44
CA GLY A 456 -10.67 16.96 0.90
C GLY A 456 -11.70 18.07 0.92
#